data_AF-A0A3P9NLI7-F1
#
_entry.id   AF-A0A3P9NLI7-F1
#
_cell.length_a   1.000
_cell.length_b   1.000
_cell.length_c   1.000
_cell.angle_alpha   90.00
_cell.angle_beta   90.00
_cell.angle_gamma   90.00
#
_symmetry.space_group_name_H-M   'P 1'
#
loop_
_entity.id
_entity.type
_entity.pdbx_description
1 polymer ?
#
loop_
_entity_poly.entity_id
_entity_poly.type
_entity_poly.pdbx_seq_one_letter_code
_entity_poly.pdbx_strand_id
1 'polypeptide(L)' 'MSSILPFTPPVVKRLLGWKKTPQNGGGQEEKWCEKAVKSLVKKLKKTGQLDELEKAISAQNSNTKCV' A
#
# COMPACT_ATOMS: atom_id res chain seq x y z
N MET A 1 -0.22 25.12 17.93
CA MET A 1 0.00 23.65 17.90
C MET A 1 -0.57 23.12 16.60
N SER A 2 0.27 22.99 15.57
CA SER A 2 -0.18 22.52 14.25
C SER A 2 -0.22 21.00 14.27
N SER A 3 -1.41 20.43 14.39
CA SER A 3 -1.64 19.00 14.23
C SER A 3 -1.35 18.61 12.79
N ILE A 4 -0.11 18.19 12.52
CA ILE A 4 0.31 17.61 11.25
C ILE A 4 -0.40 16.25 11.16
N LEU A 5 -1.53 16.24 10.45
CA LEU A 5 -2.21 15.02 10.05
C LEU A 5 -1.19 14.09 9.38
N PRO A 6 -1.20 12.77 9.64
CA PRO A 6 -0.28 11.86 9.00
C PRO A 6 -0.46 11.94 7.48
N PHE A 7 0.56 12.50 6.79
CA PHE A 7 0.57 12.76 5.35
C PHE A 7 0.67 11.48 4.50
N THR A 8 0.61 10.31 5.14
CA THR A 8 0.53 9.00 4.50
C THR A 8 -0.90 8.48 4.58
N PRO A 9 -1.59 8.27 3.44
CA PRO A 9 -2.90 7.66 3.43
C PRO A 9 -2.86 6.33 4.20
N PRO A 10 -3.81 6.06 5.12
CA PRO A 10 -3.77 4.88 6.01
C PRO A 10 -3.68 3.56 5.24
N VAL A 11 -4.23 3.51 4.02
CA VAL A 11 -4.12 2.38 3.11
C VAL A 11 -2.67 2.08 2.69
N VAL A 12 -1.83 3.09 2.45
CA VAL A 12 -0.43 2.89 2.05
C VAL A 12 0.34 2.23 3.21
N LYS A 13 0.10 2.68 4.45
CA LYS A 13 0.70 2.09 5.64
C LYS A 13 0.24 0.64 5.85
N ARG A 14 -1.05 0.35 5.63
CA ARG A 14 -1.59 -1.02 5.71
C ARG A 14 -0.97 -1.93 4.64
N LEU A 15 -0.92 -1.49 3.38
CA LEU A 15 -0.30 -2.26 2.28
C LEU A 15 1.19 -2.54 2.50
N LEU A 16 1.94 -1.55 3.01
CA LEU A 16 3.34 -1.73 3.37
C LEU A 16 3.51 -2.73 4.54
N GLY A 17 2.55 -2.81 5.45
CA GLY A 17 2.55 -3.82 6.53
C GLY A 17 2.40 -5.26 6.04
N TRP A 18 1.87 -5.48 4.83
CA TRP A 18 1.76 -6.80 4.21
C TRP A 18 3.01 -7.19 3.39
N LYS A 19 4.02 -6.31 3.30
CA LYS A 19 5.28 -6.58 2.60
C LYS A 19 5.99 -7.76 3.28
N LYS A 20 6.22 -8.85 2.54
CA LYS A 20 6.94 -10.05 3.02
C LYS A 20 8.47 -9.93 3.02
N THR A 21 9.02 -8.78 2.60
CA THR A 21 10.49 -8.63 2.54
C THR A 21 11.07 -8.63 3.96
N PRO A 22 12.24 -9.25 4.19
CA PRO A 22 12.96 -9.06 5.44
C PRO A 22 13.30 -7.58 5.61
N GLN A 23 13.07 -7.04 6.81
CA GLN A 23 13.44 -5.68 7.26
C GLN A 23 14.94 -5.32 7.09
N ASN A 24 15.72 -6.15 6.40
CA ASN A 24 17.12 -5.95 6.07
C ASN A 24 17.32 -5.21 4.73
N GLY A 25 16.24 -4.87 4.02
CA GLY A 25 16.31 -3.91 2.92
C GLY A 25 16.65 -2.54 3.49
N GLY A 26 17.90 -2.10 3.37
CA GLY A 26 18.34 -0.79 3.88
C GLY A 26 17.42 0.35 3.42
N GLY A 27 17.38 1.46 4.16
CA GLY A 27 16.32 2.48 4.06
C GLY A 27 16.07 3.12 2.68
N GLN A 28 16.90 2.86 1.67
CA GLN A 28 16.60 3.19 0.28
C GLN A 28 15.53 2.27 -0.32
N GLU A 29 15.55 0.97 -0.03
CA GLU A 29 14.54 0.02 -0.50
C GLU A 29 13.16 0.34 0.09
N GLU A 30 13.10 0.64 1.38
CA GLU A 30 11.86 1.06 2.05
C GLU A 30 11.24 2.31 1.41
N LYS A 31 12.06 3.32 1.12
CA LYS A 31 11.61 4.54 0.41
C LYS A 31 11.10 4.23 -1.00
N TRP A 32 11.74 3.32 -1.71
CA TRP A 32 11.30 2.88 -3.04
C TRP A 32 9.97 2.11 -2.95
N CYS A 33 9.81 1.23 -1.97
CA CYS A 33 8.56 0.51 -1.73
C CYS A 33 7.40 1.45 -1.40
N GLU A 34 7.62 2.42 -0.50
CA GLU A 34 6.59 3.41 -0.17
C GLU A 34 6.17 4.22 -1.40
N LYS A 35 7.13 4.64 -2.23
CA LYS A 35 6.86 5.39 -3.46
C LYS A 35 6.05 4.55 -4.47
N ALA A 36 6.39 3.27 -4.62
CA ALA A 36 5.67 2.33 -5.49
C ALA A 36 4.22 2.15 -5.03
N VAL A 37 4.01 1.84 -3.74
CA VAL A 37 2.67 1.65 -3.15
C VAL A 37 1.86 2.94 -3.24
N LYS A 38 2.44 4.11 -2.95
CA LYS A 38 1.76 5.41 -3.04
C LYS A 38 1.30 5.71 -4.47
N SER A 39 2.13 5.42 -5.47
CA SER A 39 1.78 5.57 -6.89
C SER A 39 0.62 4.65 -7.29
N LEU A 40 0.69 3.38 -6.88
CA LEU A 40 -0.35 2.40 -7.14
C LEU A 40 -1.69 2.82 -6.50
N VAL A 41 -1.70 3.13 -5.21
CA VAL A 41 -2.91 3.61 -4.49
C VAL A 41 -3.49 4.84 -5.16
N LYS A 42 -2.66 5.78 -5.63
CA LYS A 42 -3.12 6.98 -6.34
C LYS A 42 -3.85 6.63 -7.64
N LYS A 43 -3.40 5.60 -8.36
CA LYS A 43 -4.09 5.12 -9.58
C LYS A 43 -5.38 4.35 -9.24
N LEU A 44 -5.31 3.43 -8.28
CA LEU A 44 -6.46 2.61 -7.89
C LEU A 44 -7.60 3.41 -7.24
N LYS A 45 -7.29 4.51 -6.56
CA LYS A 45 -8.30 5.45 -6.08
C LYS A 45 -9.07 6.13 -7.21
N LYS A 46 -8.47 6.31 -8.39
CA LYS A 46 -9.15 6.88 -9.55
C LYS A 46 -10.05 5.85 -10.25
N THR A 47 -9.64 4.58 -10.25
CA THR A 47 -10.41 3.49 -10.87
C THR A 47 -11.41 2.84 -9.91
N GLY A 48 -11.33 3.12 -8.61
CA GLY A 48 -12.20 2.54 -7.59
C GLY A 48 -11.86 1.09 -7.22
N GLN A 49 -10.68 0.59 -7.60
CA GLN A 49 -10.27 -0.81 -7.37
C GLN A 49 -9.45 -1.01 -6.08
N LEU A 50 -9.38 0.02 -5.22
CA LEU A 50 -8.57 -0.04 -4.00
C LEU A 50 -9.07 -1.10 -3.01
N ASP A 51 -10.38 -1.21 -2.83
CA ASP A 51 -11.00 -2.20 -1.95
C ASP A 51 -10.70 -3.64 -2.39
N GLU A 52 -10.68 -3.89 -3.71
CA GLU A 52 -10.34 -5.21 -4.26
C GLU A 52 -8.87 -5.54 -4.02
N LEU A 53 -7.95 -4.57 -4.14
CA LEU A 53 -6.53 -4.77 -3.77
C LEU A 53 -6.38 -5.17 -2.30
N GLU A 54 -7.06 -4.44 -1.40
CA GLU A 54 -7.01 -4.73 0.04
C GLU A 54 -7.58 -6.11 0.35
N LYS A 55 -8.68 -6.49 -0.31
CA LYS A 55 -9.29 -7.81 -0.20
C LYS A 55 -8.36 -8.91 -0.73
N ALA A 56 -7.73 -8.72 -1.88
CA ALA A 56 -6.81 -9.71 -2.48
C ALA A 56 -5.63 -10.01 -1.56
N ILE A 57 -5.04 -8.96 -0.97
CA ILE A 57 -3.87 -9.10 -0.09
C ILE A 57 -4.27 -9.72 1.25
N SER A 58 -5.37 -9.27 1.86
CA SER A 58 -5.80 -9.77 3.19
C SER A 58 -6.38 -11.18 3.13
N ALA A 59 -7.19 -11.48 2.12
CA ALA A 59 -7.80 -12.80 1.94
C ALA A 59 -6.84 -13.83 1.34
N GLN A 60 -5.70 -13.40 0.76
CA GLN A 60 -4.73 -14.26 0.07
C GLN A 60 -5.42 -15.21 -0.93
N ASN A 61 -6.45 -14.71 -1.62
CA ASN A 61 -7.33 -15.50 -2.46
C ASN A 61 -7.05 -15.18 -3.93
N SER A 62 -6.80 -16.21 -4.75
CA SER A 62 -6.53 -16.07 -6.18
C SER A 62 -7.78 -15.76 -7.02
N ASN A 63 -8.98 -15.85 -6.44
CA ASN A 63 -10.26 -15.60 -7.13
C ASN A 63 -10.74 -14.14 -7.03
N THR A 64 -9.92 -13.22 -6.54
CA THR A 64 -10.26 -11.79 -6.57
C THR A 64 -10.27 -11.24 -7.99
N LYS A 65 -11.01 -10.15 -8.22
CA LYS A 65 -11.03 -9.50 -9.54
C LYS A 65 -9.66 -8.91 -9.87
N CYS A 66 -9.40 -8.70 -11.16
CA CYS A 66 -8.20 -8.01 -11.61
C CYS A 66 -8.16 -6.58 -11.05
N VAL A 67 -6.98 -6.20 -10.56
CA VAL A 67 -6.70 -4.88 -10.00
C VAL A 67 -5.70 -4.14 -10.88
#